data_AF-A0A9D6RV56-F1
#
_entry.id   AF-A0A9D6RV56-F1
#
_cell.length_a   1.000
_cell.length_b   1.000
_cell.length_c   1.000
_cell.angle_alpha   90.00
_cell.angle_beta   90.00
_cell.angle_gamma   90.00
#
_symmetry.space_group_name_H-M   'P 1'
#
loop_
_entity.id
_entity.type
_entity.pdbx_description
1 polymer ?
#
loop_
_entity_poly.entity_id
_entity_poly.type
_entity_poly.pdbx_seq_one_letter_code
_entity_poly.pdbx_strand_id
1 'polypeptide(L)'
;EQIFRLLMLLYRPEDIHLVYEQMQATDTYVRSDAIELLDNLVDPSMRRMLLPLFEEDRFLASVEESQPTAHDPAVAYRIFQEAIWDHNCWLSVTTLCAVGRLRLTTMRQELEKATRHGESLISTAAKVALHLSNNP
;
A
#
# COMPACT_ATOMS: atom_id res chain seq x y z
N GLU A 1 5.79 0.19 7.68
CA GLU A 1 6.48 1.02 8.69
C GLU A 1 5.92 2.46 8.83
N GLN A 2 5.79 3.27 7.76
CA GLN A 2 5.36 4.69 7.86
C GLN A 2 3.98 4.89 8.51
N ILE A 3 3.01 4.03 8.19
CA ILE A 3 1.65 4.08 8.77
C ILE A 3 1.67 3.78 10.27
N PHE A 4 2.42 2.76 10.71
CA PHE A 4 2.55 2.42 12.13
C PHE A 4 3.16 3.56 12.95
N ARG A 5 4.14 4.29 12.40
CA ARG A 5 4.69 5.49 13.06
C ARG A 5 3.64 6.59 13.25
N LEU A 6 2.71 6.75 12.29
CA LEU A 6 1.59 7.69 12.43
C LEU A 6 0.56 7.18 13.45
N LEU A 7 0.28 5.88 13.45
CA LEU A 7 -0.63 5.26 14.41
C LEU A 7 -0.11 5.39 15.85
N MET A 8 1.21 5.27 16.08
CA MET A 8 1.83 5.52 17.39
C MET A 8 1.68 6.96 17.89
N LEU A 9 1.34 7.93 17.03
CA LEU A 9 1.02 9.30 17.45
C LEU A 9 -0.44 9.44 17.90
N LEU A 10 -1.32 8.56 17.43
CA LEU A 10 -2.77 8.62 17.65
C LEU A 10 -3.25 7.63 18.71
N TYR A 11 -2.50 6.54 18.90
CA TYR A 11 -2.79 5.42 19.79
C TYR A 11 -1.60 5.14 20.69
N ARG A 12 -1.80 4.31 21.73
CA ARG A 12 -0.72 3.93 22.65
C ARG A 12 0.43 3.26 21.88
N PRO A 13 1.67 3.80 21.96
CA PRO A 13 2.78 3.29 21.19
C PRO A 13 3.07 1.81 21.44
N GLU A 14 2.86 1.33 22.67
CA GLU A 14 3.13 -0.05 23.07
C GLU A 14 2.20 -1.03 22.33
N ASP A 15 0.92 -0.68 22.22
CA ASP A 15 -0.09 -1.50 21.53
C ASP A 15 0.20 -1.55 20.02
N ILE A 16 0.52 -0.39 19.43
CA ILE A 16 0.82 -0.30 17.99
C ILE A 16 2.15 -0.98 17.64
N HIS A 17 3.13 -0.95 18.55
CA HIS A 17 4.40 -1.65 18.36
C HIS A 17 4.19 -3.17 18.38
N LEU A 18 3.37 -3.68 19.29
CA LEU A 18 3.01 -5.10 19.33
C LEU A 18 2.35 -5.57 18.03
N VAL A 19 1.37 -4.81 17.52
CA VAL A 19 0.74 -5.10 16.23
C VAL A 19 1.79 -5.11 15.10
N TYR A 20 2.69 -4.12 15.08
CA TYR A 20 3.72 -4.01 14.05
C TYR A 20 4.70 -5.20 14.05
N GLU A 21 5.07 -5.71 15.22
CA GLU A 21 5.92 -6.90 15.33
C GLU A 21 5.19 -8.17 14.86
N GLN A 22 3.94 -8.36 15.27
CA GLN A 22 3.15 -9.53 14.87
C GLN A 22 2.82 -9.52 13.37
N MET A 23 2.63 -8.36 12.76
CA MET A 23 2.43 -8.21 11.30
C MET A 23 3.64 -8.64 10.46
N GLN A 24 4.86 -8.62 11.04
CA GLN A 24 6.09 -9.06 10.38
C GLN A 24 6.37 -10.55 10.58
N ALA A 25 5.54 -11.26 11.35
CA ALA A 25 5.70 -12.69 11.55
C ALA A 25 5.45 -13.46 10.25
N THR A 26 6.19 -14.53 10.03
CA THR A 26 5.99 -15.44 8.89
C THR A 26 4.76 -16.31 9.05
N ASP A 27 4.25 -16.48 10.28
CA ASP A 27 3.06 -17.27 10.57
C ASP A 27 1.78 -16.47 10.25
N THR A 28 0.97 -16.98 9.34
CA THR A 28 -0.31 -16.39 8.93
C THR A 28 -1.33 -16.29 10.06
N TYR A 29 -1.32 -17.21 11.04
CA TYR A 29 -2.19 -17.10 12.21
C TYR A 29 -1.79 -15.92 13.10
N VAL A 30 -0.48 -15.71 13.29
CA VAL A 30 0.05 -14.59 14.08
C VAL A 30 -0.25 -13.25 13.38
N ARG A 31 -0.14 -13.19 12.06
CA ARG A 31 -0.55 -12.01 11.28
C ARG A 31 -2.05 -11.74 11.39
N SER A 32 -2.89 -12.77 11.32
CA SER A 32 -4.34 -12.65 11.49
C SER A 32 -4.70 -12.10 12.88
N ASP A 33 -4.02 -12.58 13.93
CA ASP A 33 -4.20 -12.09 15.30
C ASP A 33 -3.81 -10.60 15.42
N ALA A 34 -2.74 -10.19 14.74
CA ALA A 34 -2.32 -8.79 14.68
C ALA A 34 -3.38 -7.89 14.02
N ILE A 35 -4.02 -8.37 12.95
CA ILE A 35 -5.09 -7.65 12.25
C ILE A 35 -6.30 -7.48 13.18
N GLU A 36 -6.70 -8.54 13.88
CA GLU A 36 -7.80 -8.50 14.85
C GLU A 36 -7.50 -7.57 16.02
N LEU A 37 -6.27 -7.61 16.55
CA LEU A 37 -5.83 -6.69 17.59
C LEU A 37 -5.90 -5.24 17.11
N LEU A 38 -5.42 -4.96 15.90
CA LEU A 38 -5.50 -3.63 15.32
C LEU A 38 -6.95 -3.18 15.09
N ASP A 39 -7.82 -4.07 14.60
CA ASP A 39 -9.24 -3.80 14.41
C ASP A 39 -9.91 -3.36 15.72
N ASN A 40 -9.55 -4.02 16.83
CA ASN A 40 -10.04 -3.71 18.16
C ASN A 40 -9.48 -2.41 18.75
N LEU A 41 -8.26 -1.99 18.35
CA LEU A 41 -7.60 -0.79 18.87
C LEU A 41 -8.11 0.50 18.21
N VAL A 42 -8.49 0.42 16.93
CA VAL A 42 -8.79 1.61 16.12
C VAL A 42 -10.27 1.96 16.10
N ASP A 43 -10.57 3.25 16.10
CA ASP A 43 -11.95 3.72 16.04
C ASP A 43 -12.61 3.34 14.69
N PRO A 44 -13.96 3.30 14.61
CA PRO A 44 -14.65 2.84 13.40
C PRO A 44 -14.33 3.63 12.11
N SER A 45 -13.91 4.89 12.22
CA SER A 45 -13.52 5.69 11.05
C SER A 45 -12.12 5.32 10.56
N MET A 46 -11.18 5.14 11.49
CA MET A 46 -9.84 4.65 11.22
C MET A 46 -9.87 3.20 10.73
N ARG A 47 -10.72 2.36 11.30
CA ARG A 47 -10.96 0.98 10.88
C ARG A 47 -11.29 0.86 9.40
N ARG A 48 -12.25 1.65 8.91
CA ARG A 48 -12.63 1.65 7.48
C ARG A 48 -11.47 2.06 6.57
N MET A 49 -10.55 2.87 7.08
CA MET A 49 -9.36 3.30 6.35
C MET A 49 -8.26 2.23 6.36
N LEU A 50 -8.13 1.50 7.47
CA LEU A 50 -7.07 0.55 7.72
C LEU A 50 -7.38 -0.87 7.23
N LEU A 51 -8.62 -1.36 7.37
CA LEU A 51 -9.01 -2.73 7.01
C LEU A 51 -8.56 -3.12 5.57
N PRO A 52 -8.75 -2.26 4.55
CA PRO A 52 -8.30 -2.58 3.19
C PRO A 52 -6.79 -2.75 3.03
N LEU A 53 -5.98 -2.16 3.92
CA LEU A 53 -4.51 -2.31 3.90
C LEU A 53 -4.08 -3.70 4.39
N PHE A 54 -4.89 -4.35 5.22
CA PHE A 54 -4.55 -5.65 5.81
C PHE A 54 -5.16 -6.83 5.06
N GLU A 55 -6.08 -6.56 4.12
CA GLU A 55 -6.51 -7.55 3.13
C GLU A 55 -5.48 -7.78 2.00
N GLU A 56 -4.28 -7.16 2.11
CA GLU A 56 -3.12 -7.28 1.21
C GLU A 56 -2.70 -8.73 0.92
N ASP A 57 -3.00 -9.68 1.81
CA ASP A 57 -2.69 -11.11 1.60
C ASP A 57 -3.28 -11.66 0.29
N ARG A 58 -4.39 -11.12 -0.23
CA ARG A 58 -4.92 -11.54 -1.55
C ARG A 58 -4.04 -11.10 -2.73
N PHE A 59 -3.53 -9.88 -2.71
CA PHE A 59 -2.70 -9.38 -3.80
C PHE A 59 -1.31 -10.03 -3.76
N LEU A 60 -0.71 -10.13 -2.58
CA LEU A 60 0.59 -10.79 -2.41
C LEU A 60 0.51 -12.29 -2.71
N ALA A 61 -0.57 -12.99 -2.32
CA ALA A 61 -0.77 -14.38 -2.71
C ALA A 61 -0.86 -14.57 -4.23
N SER A 62 -1.51 -13.64 -4.95
CA SER A 62 -1.57 -13.68 -6.42
C SER A 62 -0.21 -13.46 -7.09
N VAL A 63 0.67 -12.68 -6.45
CA VAL A 63 2.05 -12.45 -6.89
C VAL A 63 2.95 -13.65 -6.57
N GLU A 64 2.74 -14.33 -5.45
CA GLU A 64 3.48 -15.54 -5.07
C GLU A 64 3.09 -16.78 -5.88
N GLU A 65 1.80 -16.96 -6.22
CA GLU A 65 1.35 -17.99 -7.17
C GLU A 65 1.92 -17.74 -8.58
N SER A 66 2.14 -16.48 -8.92
CA SER A 66 2.86 -16.06 -10.12
C SER A 66 4.37 -16.20 -9.90
N GLN A 67 4.88 -17.42 -9.72
CA GLN A 67 6.32 -17.70 -9.62
C GLN A 67 7.10 -16.80 -10.61
N PRO A 68 7.88 -15.80 -10.16
CA PRO A 68 8.56 -14.88 -11.05
C PRO A 68 9.75 -15.63 -11.66
N THR A 69 9.44 -16.43 -12.67
CA THR A 69 10.41 -16.96 -13.61
C THR A 69 10.88 -15.76 -14.42
N ALA A 70 12.00 -15.19 -13.96
CA ALA A 70 12.72 -14.05 -14.52
C ALA A 70 12.25 -12.66 -14.08
N HIS A 71 13.27 -11.85 -13.80
CA HIS A 71 13.28 -10.43 -13.50
C HIS A 71 12.87 -9.62 -14.76
N ASP A 72 11.69 -9.90 -15.32
CA ASP A 72 11.21 -9.25 -16.54
C ASP A 72 10.54 -7.90 -16.17
N PRO A 73 11.10 -6.76 -16.63
CA PRO A 73 10.51 -5.44 -16.39
C PRO A 73 9.08 -5.31 -16.94
N ALA A 74 8.68 -6.11 -17.92
CA ALA A 74 7.31 -6.11 -18.43
C ALA A 74 6.30 -6.69 -17.43
N VAL A 75 6.71 -7.72 -16.66
CA VAL A 75 5.86 -8.32 -15.62
C VAL A 75 5.71 -7.35 -14.45
N ALA A 76 6.80 -6.73 -14.00
CA ALA A 76 6.75 -5.71 -12.95
C ALA A 76 5.87 -4.51 -13.35
N TYR A 77 5.98 -4.06 -14.60
CA TYR A 77 5.11 -3.00 -15.14
C TYR A 77 3.63 -3.36 -15.06
N ARG A 78 3.26 -4.60 -15.45
CA ARG A 78 1.86 -5.06 -15.39
C ARG A 78 1.34 -5.11 -13.96
N ILE A 79 2.11 -5.65 -13.02
CA ILE A 79 1.74 -5.74 -11.61
C ILE A 79 1.49 -4.33 -11.03
N PHE A 80 2.37 -3.37 -11.32
CA PHE A 80 2.16 -1.99 -10.87
C PHE A 80 0.95 -1.34 -11.54
N GLN A 81 0.71 -1.61 -12.82
CA GLN A 81 -0.47 -1.09 -13.50
C GLN A 81 -1.77 -1.63 -12.89
N GLU A 82 -1.82 -2.94 -12.61
CA GLU A 82 -2.96 -3.58 -11.93
C GLU A 82 -3.17 -2.97 -10.54
N ALA A 83 -2.11 -2.79 -9.77
CA ALA A 83 -2.18 -2.20 -8.43
C ALA A 83 -2.61 -0.71 -8.43
N ILE A 84 -2.21 0.09 -9.43
CA ILE A 84 -2.64 1.50 -9.57
C ILE A 84 -4.15 1.60 -9.80
N TRP A 85 -4.72 0.67 -10.56
CA TRP A 85 -6.13 0.69 -10.96
C TRP A 85 -7.00 -0.29 -10.15
N ASP A 86 -6.44 -0.87 -9.09
CA ASP A 86 -7.17 -1.75 -8.19
C ASP A 86 -8.28 -0.99 -7.46
N HIS A 87 -9.32 -1.72 -7.04
CA HIS A 87 -10.45 -1.14 -6.30
C HIS A 87 -10.05 -0.70 -4.88
N ASN A 88 -8.89 -1.15 -4.41
CA ASN A 88 -8.27 -0.70 -3.18
C ASN A 88 -7.52 0.63 -3.40
N CYS A 89 -8.18 1.73 -3.01
CA CYS A 89 -7.63 3.07 -3.17
C CYS A 89 -6.27 3.26 -2.47
N TRP A 90 -5.98 2.49 -1.42
CA TRP A 90 -4.69 2.55 -0.75
C TRP A 90 -3.59 1.81 -1.51
N LEU A 91 -3.85 0.61 -2.05
CA LEU A 91 -2.91 -0.07 -2.93
C LEU A 91 -2.57 0.80 -4.14
N SER A 92 -3.57 1.49 -4.68
CA SER A 92 -3.38 2.50 -5.73
C SER A 92 -2.46 3.63 -5.26
N VAL A 93 -2.77 4.26 -4.12
CA VAL A 93 -1.99 5.39 -3.57
C VAL A 93 -0.56 4.99 -3.21
N THR A 94 -0.36 3.84 -2.57
CA THR A 94 0.97 3.33 -2.18
C THR A 94 1.79 2.99 -3.41
N THR A 95 1.17 2.35 -4.42
CA THR A 95 1.82 2.06 -5.69
C THR A 95 2.21 3.33 -6.43
N LEU A 96 1.30 4.31 -6.56
CA LEU A 96 1.59 5.61 -7.17
C LEU A 96 2.77 6.29 -6.46
N CYS A 97 2.76 6.33 -5.12
CA CYS A 97 3.84 6.93 -4.35
C CYS A 97 5.16 6.17 -4.49
N ALA A 98 5.14 4.83 -4.53
CA ALA A 98 6.32 4.00 -4.75
C ALA A 98 6.92 4.25 -6.14
N VAL A 99 6.08 4.27 -7.19
CA VAL A 99 6.46 4.61 -8.56
C VAL A 99 7.12 5.99 -8.63
N GLY A 100 6.55 6.99 -7.94
CA GLY A 100 7.11 8.34 -7.87
C GLY A 100 8.46 8.41 -7.14
N ARG A 101 8.58 7.75 -5.98
CA ARG A 101 9.83 7.71 -5.19
C ARG A 101 10.96 6.96 -5.90
N LEU A 102 10.64 5.85 -6.55
CA LEU A 102 11.59 5.04 -7.31
C LEU A 102 11.90 5.61 -8.70
N ARG A 103 11.23 6.71 -9.08
CA ARG A 103 11.42 7.43 -10.36
C ARG A 103 11.26 6.52 -11.57
N LEU A 104 10.26 5.64 -11.53
CA LEU A 104 9.98 4.71 -12.63
C LEU A 104 9.37 5.48 -13.81
N THR A 105 10.25 6.00 -14.68
CA THR A 105 9.87 6.85 -15.82
C THR A 105 8.93 6.16 -16.81
N THR A 106 9.01 4.83 -16.90
CA THR A 106 8.10 3.99 -17.71
C THR A 106 6.65 4.14 -17.30
N MET A 107 6.36 4.41 -16.03
CA MET A 107 5.01 4.53 -15.46
C MET A 107 4.48 5.97 -15.44
N ARG A 108 5.22 6.94 -15.99
CA ARG A 108 4.81 8.35 -15.98
C ARG A 108 3.43 8.58 -16.59
N GLN A 109 3.11 7.87 -17.66
CA GLN A 109 1.80 8.00 -18.31
C GLN A 109 0.66 7.54 -17.38
N GLU A 110 0.87 6.49 -16.59
CA GLU A 110 -0.11 6.00 -15.62
C GLU A 110 -0.29 6.98 -14.45
N LEU A 111 0.80 7.57 -13.97
CA LEU A 111 0.75 8.67 -12.99
C LEU A 111 -0.08 9.85 -13.50
N GLU A 112 0.14 10.29 -14.74
CA GLU A 112 -0.60 11.40 -15.35
C GLU A 112 -2.10 11.07 -15.50
N LYS A 113 -2.44 9.85 -15.89
CA LYS A 113 -3.84 9.38 -15.93
C LYS A 113 -4.48 9.39 -14.55
N ALA A 114 -3.78 8.90 -13.53
CA ALA A 114 -4.27 8.85 -12.15
C ALA A 114 -4.53 10.24 -11.54
N THR A 115 -3.85 11.30 -12.01
CA THR A 115 -4.17 12.68 -11.58
C THR A 115 -5.58 13.12 -11.95
N ARG A 116 -6.18 12.51 -12.97
CA ARG A 116 -7.54 12.81 -13.45
C ARG A 116 -8.59 11.87 -12.85
N HIS A 117 -8.20 10.99 -11.93
CA HIS A 117 -9.15 10.08 -11.27
C HIS A 117 -10.20 10.87 -10.48
N GLY A 118 -11.44 10.37 -10.48
CA GLY A 118 -12.56 11.04 -9.81
C GLY A 118 -12.43 11.04 -8.28
N GLU A 119 -11.66 10.11 -7.72
CA GLU A 119 -11.39 10.03 -6.30
C GLU A 119 -10.28 10.99 -5.88
N SER A 120 -10.60 11.89 -4.93
CA SER A 120 -9.69 12.97 -4.51
C SER A 120 -8.36 12.46 -3.95
N LEU A 121 -8.35 11.30 -3.28
CA LEU A 121 -7.15 10.74 -2.66
C LEU A 121 -6.15 10.27 -3.71
N ILE A 122 -6.61 9.50 -4.70
CA ILE A 122 -5.81 8.97 -5.82
C ILE A 122 -5.26 10.13 -6.67
N SER A 123 -6.08 11.12 -7.00
CA SER A 123 -5.64 12.31 -7.75
C SER A 123 -4.52 13.07 -7.02
N THR A 124 -4.65 13.21 -5.70
CA THR A 124 -3.64 13.89 -4.86
C THR A 124 -2.35 13.09 -4.82
N ALA A 125 -2.43 11.77 -4.57
CA ALA A 125 -1.28 10.89 -4.53
C ALA A 125 -0.51 10.88 -5.86
N ALA A 126 -1.22 10.82 -6.98
CA ALA A 126 -0.61 10.88 -8.31
C ALA A 126 0.14 12.20 -8.56
N LYS A 127 -0.40 13.34 -8.13
CA LYS A 127 0.29 14.65 -8.22
C LYS A 127 1.55 14.68 -7.37
N VAL A 128 1.49 14.16 -6.15
CA VAL A 128 2.65 14.04 -5.26
C VAL A 128 3.72 13.13 -5.88
N ALA A 129 3.32 11.98 -6.40
CA ALA A 129 4.22 11.04 -7.05
C ALA A 129 4.91 11.64 -8.30
N LEU A 130 4.19 12.42 -9.11
CA LEU A 130 4.79 13.16 -10.23
C LEU A 130 5.81 14.20 -9.75
N HIS A 131 5.52 14.91 -8.65
CA HIS A 131 6.47 15.85 -8.07
C HIS A 131 7.74 15.14 -7.57
N LEU A 132 7.60 14.01 -6.87
CA LEU A 132 8.72 13.19 -6.39
C LEU A 132 9.57 12.62 -7.52
N SER A 133 8.95 12.32 -8.67
CA SER A 133 9.69 11.88 -9.85
C SER A 133 10.51 13.00 -10.51
N ASN A 134 10.16 14.27 -10.30
CA ASN A 134 10.79 15.42 -10.97
C ASN A 134 11.83 16.14 -10.09
N ASN A 135 11.75 16.04 -8.76
CA ASN A 135 12.66 16.72 -7.83
C ASN A 135 13.61 15.72 -7.15
N PRO A 136 14.95 15.88 -7.31
CA PRO A 136 15.94 14.95 -6.79
C PRO A 136 16.08 14.93 -5.27
#